data_AF-V5WJS3-F1
#
_entry.id   AF-V5WJS3-F1
#
_cell.length_a   1.000
_cell.length_b   1.000
_cell.length_c   1.000
_cell.angle_alpha   90.00
_cell.angle_beta   90.00
_cell.angle_gamma   90.00
#
_symmetry.space_group_name_H-M   'P 1'
#
loop_
_entity.id
_entity.type
_entity.pdbx_description
1 polymer ?
#
loop_
_entity_poly.entity_id
_entity_poly.type
_entity_poly.pdbx_seq_one_letter_code
_entity_poly.pdbx_strand_id
1 'polypeptide(L)'
;MNTIRFSEEAEEQQERYNSRAESDNPWTIIVADDEGDVHMITKLVLENFRFDNRPVEILSSYSGEDALKTLEKHPNTAVVLLDVVMESYTAGLDVVNQIRNHFHNQEIRILLRSGQAGYANVSQIIQEFEINDFIRKENLRYQDLKDAVTLALRAFRDIKQAQYKTEGENRHNDEQGCGD
;
A
#
# COMPACT_ATOMS: atom_id res chain seq x y z
N MET A 1 -2.16 -37.94 -33.55
CA MET A 1 -2.88 -36.70 -33.16
C MET A 1 -3.13 -36.73 -31.66
N ASN A 2 -2.13 -36.37 -30.84
CA ASN A 2 -2.34 -36.27 -29.38
C ASN A 2 -1.29 -35.35 -28.72
N THR A 3 -1.03 -34.18 -29.31
CA THR A 3 0.05 -33.28 -28.85
C THR A 3 -0.48 -32.02 -28.15
N ILE A 4 -1.77 -31.71 -28.28
CA ILE A 4 -2.35 -30.44 -27.78
C ILE A 4 -2.81 -30.54 -26.31
N ARG A 5 -3.04 -31.76 -25.79
CA ARG A 5 -3.63 -31.94 -24.45
C ARG A 5 -2.65 -31.79 -23.28
N PHE A 6 -1.34 -31.82 -23.53
CA PHE A 6 -0.31 -31.72 -22.49
C PHE A 6 0.14 -30.29 -22.17
N SER A 7 -0.11 -29.31 -23.05
CA SER A 7 0.25 -27.91 -22.82
C SER A 7 -0.78 -27.16 -21.99
N GLU A 8 -2.08 -27.38 -22.23
CA GLU A 8 -3.17 -26.74 -21.46
C GLU A 8 -3.12 -27.13 -19.98
N GLU A 9 -2.89 -28.40 -19.65
CA GLU A 9 -2.78 -28.86 -18.26
C GLU A 9 -1.56 -28.27 -17.52
N ALA A 10 -0.48 -27.95 -18.25
CA ALA A 10 0.73 -27.34 -17.69
C ALA A 10 0.55 -25.83 -17.46
N GLU A 11 -0.14 -25.14 -18.38
CA GLU A 11 -0.51 -23.73 -18.25
C GLU A 11 -1.48 -23.53 -17.08
N GLU A 12 -2.52 -24.36 -16.96
CA GLU A 12 -3.45 -24.33 -15.81
C GLU A 12 -2.73 -24.64 -14.47
N GLN A 13 -1.75 -25.54 -14.47
CA GLN A 13 -0.95 -25.84 -13.28
C GLN A 13 -0.07 -24.65 -12.87
N GLN A 14 0.53 -23.97 -13.85
CA GLN A 14 1.36 -22.80 -13.63
C GLN A 14 0.54 -21.59 -13.16
N GLU A 15 -0.64 -21.37 -13.72
CA GLU A 15 -1.57 -20.32 -13.28
C GLU A 15 -2.08 -20.56 -11.85
N ARG A 16 -2.43 -21.82 -11.51
CA ARG A 16 -2.80 -22.19 -10.13
C ARG A 16 -1.65 -22.03 -9.14
N TYR A 17 -0.42 -22.29 -9.56
CA TYR A 17 0.76 -22.09 -8.72
C TYR A 17 1.04 -20.59 -8.50
N ASN A 18 1.01 -19.79 -9.57
CA ASN A 18 1.24 -18.34 -9.49
C ASN A 18 0.17 -17.64 -8.65
N SER A 19 -1.11 -17.96 -8.87
CA SER A 19 -2.22 -17.42 -8.06
C SER A 19 -2.12 -17.79 -6.58
N ARG A 20 -1.62 -19.00 -6.27
CA ARG A 20 -1.38 -19.43 -4.89
C ARG A 20 -0.18 -18.72 -4.26
N ALA A 21 0.91 -18.55 -5.00
CA ALA A 21 2.07 -17.78 -4.57
C ALA A 21 1.72 -16.30 -4.32
N GLU A 22 0.87 -15.70 -5.16
CA GLU A 22 0.33 -14.36 -4.92
C GLU A 22 -0.59 -14.31 -3.69
N SER A 23 -1.36 -15.38 -3.44
CA SER A 23 -2.21 -15.50 -2.25
C SER A 23 -1.45 -15.71 -0.94
N ASP A 24 -0.18 -16.08 -1.01
CA ASP A 24 0.70 -16.26 0.15
C ASP A 24 1.60 -15.04 0.43
N ASN A 25 1.83 -14.18 -0.56
CA ASN A 25 2.64 -12.97 -0.38
C ASN A 25 1.92 -11.98 0.56
N PRO A 26 2.56 -11.48 1.62
CA PRO A 26 1.93 -10.52 2.51
C PRO A 26 1.65 -9.18 1.81
N TRP A 27 0.65 -8.45 2.29
CA TRP A 27 0.50 -7.03 1.98
C TRP A 27 1.46 -6.24 2.88
N THR A 28 2.44 -5.58 2.28
CA THR A 28 3.39 -4.76 3.02
C THR A 28 2.75 -3.44 3.46
N ILE A 29 2.79 -3.18 4.76
CA ILE A 29 2.35 -1.94 5.40
C ILE A 29 3.55 -1.33 6.13
N ILE A 30 3.86 -0.07 5.82
CA ILE A 30 4.85 0.70 6.58
C ILE A 30 4.12 1.49 7.67
N VAL A 31 4.61 1.43 8.90
CA VAL A 31 4.22 2.33 9.99
C VAL A 31 5.38 3.29 10.21
N ALA A 32 5.12 4.58 10.03
CA ALA A 32 6.07 5.66 10.22
C ALA A 32 5.58 6.56 11.37
N ASP A 33 6.19 6.41 12.54
CA ASP A 33 5.81 7.09 13.79
C ASP A 33 7.04 7.11 14.70
N ASP A 34 7.30 8.17 15.46
CA ASP A 34 8.45 8.22 16.39
C ASP A 34 8.15 7.52 17.73
N GLU A 35 6.88 7.19 17.99
CA GLU A 35 6.43 6.52 19.21
C GLU A 35 6.46 4.98 19.07
N GLY A 36 7.41 4.33 19.75
CA GLY A 36 7.56 2.86 19.72
C GLY A 36 6.29 2.05 20.07
N ASP A 37 5.47 2.56 21.00
CA ASP A 37 4.22 1.92 21.41
C ASP A 37 3.20 1.87 20.25
N VAL A 38 3.20 2.85 19.35
CA VAL A 38 2.32 2.86 18.18
C VAL A 38 2.63 1.68 17.27
N HIS A 39 3.91 1.36 17.04
CA HIS A 39 4.30 0.19 16.25
C HIS A 39 3.89 -1.12 16.91
N MET A 40 4.13 -1.24 18.22
CA MET A 40 3.77 -2.43 18.99
C MET A 40 2.27 -2.68 18.95
N ILE A 41 1.45 -1.66 19.22
CA ILE A 41 -0.01 -1.76 19.20
C ILE A 41 -0.50 -2.06 17.78
N THR A 42 0.04 -1.39 16.76
CA THR A 42 -0.36 -1.62 15.37
C THR A 42 -0.08 -3.06 14.94
N LYS A 43 1.08 -3.63 15.32
CA LYS A 43 1.41 -5.04 15.10
C LYS A 43 0.44 -5.98 15.81
N LEU A 44 0.14 -5.71 17.08
CA LEU A 44 -0.80 -6.53 17.86
C LEU A 44 -2.21 -6.52 17.25
N VAL A 45 -2.71 -5.36 16.83
CA VAL A 45 -4.04 -5.23 16.23
C VAL A 45 -4.14 -6.00 14.92
N LEU A 46 -3.05 -6.06 14.15
CA LEU A 46 -3.01 -6.61 12.80
C LEU A 46 -2.35 -8.00 12.71
N GLU A 47 -1.90 -8.60 13.81
CA GLU A 47 -1.16 -9.88 13.83
C GLU A 47 -1.86 -11.02 13.07
N ASN A 48 -3.18 -11.16 13.24
CA ASN A 48 -4.00 -12.17 12.57
C ASN A 48 -4.91 -11.58 11.49
N PHE A 49 -4.67 -10.32 11.11
CA PHE A 49 -5.45 -9.67 10.08
C PHE A 49 -5.09 -10.22 8.70
N ARG A 50 -6.12 -10.52 7.91
CA ARG A 50 -5.98 -10.94 6.51
C ARG A 50 -6.88 -10.11 5.63
N PHE A 51 -6.38 -9.75 4.47
CA PHE A 51 -7.14 -9.13 3.39
C PHE A 51 -6.94 -9.95 2.13
N ASP A 52 -8.04 -10.34 1.48
CA ASP A 52 -8.02 -11.19 0.28
C ASP A 52 -7.25 -12.51 0.49
N ASN A 53 -7.49 -13.14 1.65
CA ASN A 53 -6.81 -14.34 2.15
C ASN A 53 -5.29 -14.20 2.40
N ARG A 54 -4.69 -13.05 2.14
CA ARG A 54 -3.26 -12.76 2.35
C ARG A 54 -3.02 -12.13 3.73
N PRO A 55 -1.92 -12.47 4.42
CA PRO A 55 -1.53 -11.79 5.65
C PRO A 55 -1.03 -10.36 5.36
N VAL A 56 -0.82 -9.57 6.41
CA VAL A 56 -0.11 -8.30 6.33
C VAL A 56 1.29 -8.44 6.93
N GLU A 57 2.27 -7.76 6.34
CA GLU A 57 3.61 -7.61 6.90
C GLU A 57 3.79 -6.15 7.32
N ILE A 58 4.18 -5.92 8.57
CA ILE A 58 4.36 -4.58 9.11
C ILE A 58 5.85 -4.26 9.22
N LEU A 59 6.27 -3.26 8.46
CA LEU A 59 7.59 -2.65 8.54
C LEU A 59 7.48 -1.39 9.39
N SER A 60 8.47 -1.17 10.26
CA SER A 60 8.49 -0.03 11.20
C SER A 60 9.57 0.95 10.77
N SER A 61 9.21 2.23 10.74
CA SER A 61 10.11 3.34 10.49
C SER A 61 9.90 4.42 11.54
N TYR A 62 10.97 4.99 12.09
CA TYR A 62 10.87 5.86 13.27
C TYR A 62 11.11 7.34 12.99
N SER A 63 11.25 7.71 11.72
CA SER A 63 11.39 9.08 11.24
C SER A 63 10.99 9.18 9.79
N GLY A 64 10.86 10.41 9.27
CA GLY A 64 10.62 10.63 7.85
C GLY A 64 11.73 10.04 6.97
N GLU A 65 13.00 10.25 7.33
CA GLU A 65 14.14 9.69 6.59
C GLU A 65 14.12 8.16 6.57
N ASP A 66 13.80 7.52 7.70
CA ASP A 66 13.72 6.06 7.80
C ASP A 66 12.54 5.50 6.98
N ALA A 67 11.42 6.21 6.95
CA ALA A 67 10.27 5.85 6.13
C ALA A 67 10.63 5.86 4.63
N LEU A 68 11.34 6.89 4.17
CA LEU A 68 11.79 6.97 2.77
C LEU A 68 12.77 5.85 2.41
N LYS A 69 13.76 5.56 3.27
CA LYS A 69 14.69 4.43 3.08
C LYS A 69 13.97 3.08 3.05
N THR A 70 12.91 2.94 3.84
CA THR A 70 12.11 1.72 3.87
C THR A 70 11.28 1.59 2.59
N LEU A 71 10.67 2.68 2.12
CA LEU A 71 9.95 2.73 0.84
C LEU A 71 10.84 2.35 -0.35
N GLU A 72 12.08 2.85 -0.40
CA GLU A 72 13.05 2.50 -1.44
C GLU A 72 13.35 1.00 -1.50
N LYS A 73 13.45 0.36 -0.33
CA LYS A 73 13.70 -1.09 -0.23
C LYS A 73 12.46 -1.93 -0.51
N HIS A 74 11.28 -1.36 -0.35
CA HIS A 74 9.98 -2.04 -0.44
C HIS A 74 9.04 -1.31 -1.41
N PRO A 75 9.36 -1.28 -2.73
CA PRO A 75 8.58 -0.54 -3.73
C PRO A 75 7.14 -1.02 -3.89
N ASN A 76 6.84 -2.25 -3.47
CA ASN A 76 5.50 -2.85 -3.48
C ASN A 76 4.70 -2.59 -2.20
N THR A 77 5.09 -1.60 -1.39
CA THR A 77 4.33 -1.20 -0.20
C THR A 77 2.91 -0.80 -0.60
N ALA A 78 1.92 -1.43 0.03
CA ALA A 78 0.51 -1.19 -0.27
C ALA A 78 -0.03 0.01 0.52
N VAL A 79 0.37 0.13 1.80
CA VAL A 79 -0.14 1.17 2.72
C VAL A 79 1.00 1.76 3.55
N VAL A 80 0.96 3.08 3.76
CA VAL A 80 1.74 3.77 4.79
C VAL A 80 0.79 4.33 5.85
N LEU A 81 0.97 3.91 7.10
CA LEU A 81 0.39 4.52 8.28
C LEU A 81 1.39 5.56 8.79
N LEU A 82 1.11 6.85 8.61
CA LEU A 82 2.11 7.90 8.72
C LEU A 82 1.71 8.95 9.75
N ASP A 83 2.55 9.18 10.76
CA ASP A 83 2.39 10.34 11.63
C ASP A 83 2.75 11.64 10.89
N VAL A 84 1.98 12.69 11.13
CA VAL A 84 2.25 14.03 10.61
C VAL A 84 3.43 14.67 11.34
N VAL A 85 3.48 14.51 12.66
CA VAL A 85 4.46 15.17 13.53
C VAL A 85 5.42 14.14 14.09
N MET A 86 6.69 14.23 13.71
CA MET A 86 7.77 13.38 14.22
C MET A 86 8.97 14.29 14.56
N GLU A 87 10.06 14.23 13.80
CA GLU A 87 11.22 15.11 13.96
C GLU A 87 10.91 16.60 13.68
N SER A 88 9.83 16.87 12.94
CA SER A 88 9.31 18.21 12.65
C SER A 88 7.78 18.17 12.62
N TYR A 89 7.14 19.35 12.68
CA TYR A 89 5.68 19.49 12.58
C TYR A 89 5.10 19.09 11.22
N THR A 90 5.95 18.95 10.20
CA THR A 90 5.55 18.63 8.82
C THR A 90 6.21 17.36 8.29
N ALA A 91 6.96 16.63 9.12
CA ALA A 91 7.77 15.49 8.68
C ALA A 91 6.95 14.47 7.88
N GLY A 92 5.74 14.16 8.33
CA GLY A 92 4.83 13.28 7.58
C GLY A 92 4.44 13.86 6.22
N LEU A 93 4.12 15.16 6.14
CA LEU A 93 3.78 15.80 4.87
C LEU A 93 4.96 15.83 3.90
N ASP A 94 6.18 16.01 4.41
CA ASP A 94 7.40 15.94 3.61
C ASP A 94 7.58 14.54 3.02
N VAL A 95 7.30 13.48 3.79
CA VAL A 95 7.28 12.10 3.29
C VAL A 95 6.22 11.90 2.21
N VAL A 96 5.00 12.41 2.40
CA VAL A 96 3.94 12.32 1.37
C VAL A 96 4.39 13.00 0.08
N ASN A 97 4.98 14.19 0.18
CA ASN A 97 5.51 14.91 -0.96
C ASN A 97 6.58 14.10 -1.71
N GLN A 98 7.50 13.44 -1.01
CA GLN A 98 8.49 12.56 -1.63
C GLN A 98 7.83 11.34 -2.31
N ILE A 99 6.84 10.70 -1.68
CA ILE A 99 6.10 9.58 -2.27
C ILE A 99 5.46 9.97 -3.62
N ARG A 100 4.79 11.12 -3.67
CA ARG A 100 4.04 11.56 -4.85
C ARG A 100 4.92 12.17 -5.93
N ASN A 101 5.90 13.00 -5.54
CA ASN A 101 6.67 13.83 -6.48
C ASN A 101 8.06 13.29 -6.81
N HIS A 102 8.67 12.48 -5.93
CA HIS A 102 9.98 11.89 -6.18
C HIS A 102 9.87 10.42 -6.61
N PHE A 103 9.16 9.60 -5.84
CA PHE A 103 8.94 8.19 -6.20
C PHE A 103 7.86 7.99 -7.26
N HIS A 104 7.08 9.03 -7.56
CA HIS A 104 5.92 8.96 -8.46
C HIS A 104 4.96 7.81 -8.14
N ASN A 105 4.92 7.40 -6.87
CA ASN A 105 4.11 6.27 -6.44
C ASN A 105 2.71 6.77 -6.09
N GLN A 106 1.86 6.80 -7.11
CA GLN A 106 0.46 7.20 -6.99
C GLN A 106 -0.45 6.07 -6.53
N GLU A 107 0.08 4.84 -6.41
CA GLU A 107 -0.68 3.63 -6.11
C GLU A 107 -0.71 3.35 -4.61
N ILE A 108 0.40 3.57 -3.92
CA ILE A 108 0.49 3.40 -2.46
C ILE A 108 -0.56 4.24 -1.74
N ARG A 109 -1.23 3.62 -0.78
CA ARG A 109 -2.25 4.29 0.04
C ARG A 109 -1.60 4.91 1.28
N ILE A 110 -1.86 6.19 1.51
CA ILE A 110 -1.32 6.92 2.65
C ILE A 110 -2.47 7.20 3.62
N LEU A 111 -2.41 6.64 4.82
CA LEU A 111 -3.31 6.95 5.92
C LEU A 111 -2.55 7.79 6.94
N LEU A 112 -2.83 9.08 6.97
CA LEU A 112 -2.24 9.97 7.96
C LEU A 112 -2.81 9.67 9.34
N ARG A 113 -1.97 9.74 10.37
CA ARG A 113 -2.33 9.61 11.79
C ARG A 113 -1.81 10.84 12.51
N SER A 114 -2.56 11.43 13.43
CA SER A 114 -2.00 12.46 14.32
C SER A 114 -2.82 12.61 15.60
N GLY A 115 -2.14 12.83 16.72
CA GLY A 115 -2.76 13.17 18.02
C GLY A 115 -2.77 14.66 18.33
N GLN A 116 -2.29 15.49 17.39
CA GLN A 116 -2.27 16.94 17.50
C GLN A 116 -2.91 17.54 16.25
N ALA A 117 -4.21 17.30 16.04
CA ALA A 117 -4.98 17.91 14.96
C ALA A 117 -5.23 19.42 15.16
N GLY A 118 -4.43 20.09 15.98
CA GLY A 118 -4.78 21.33 16.69
C GLY A 118 -4.97 22.58 15.82
N TYR A 119 -4.43 22.65 14.60
CA TYR A 119 -4.41 23.92 13.86
C TYR A 119 -4.49 23.83 12.32
N ALA A 120 -4.51 22.63 11.73
CA ALA A 120 -4.49 22.48 10.27
C ALA A 120 -5.86 22.04 9.71
N ASN A 121 -6.26 22.62 8.58
CA ASN A 121 -7.49 22.24 7.89
C ASN A 121 -7.26 20.89 7.18
N VAL A 122 -7.59 19.80 7.87
CA VAL A 122 -7.36 18.42 7.40
C VAL A 122 -7.88 18.21 5.98
N SER A 123 -9.02 18.80 5.60
CA SER A 123 -9.57 18.64 4.24
C SER A 123 -8.68 19.28 3.18
N GLN A 124 -8.02 20.40 3.47
CA GLN A 124 -7.04 21.02 2.57
C GLN A 124 -5.80 20.15 2.41
N ILE A 125 -5.27 19.60 3.51
CA ILE A 125 -4.12 18.70 3.47
C ILE A 125 -4.42 17.46 2.63
N ILE A 126 -5.58 16.83 2.86
CA ILE A 126 -6.01 15.66 2.10
C ILE A 126 -6.05 15.96 0.59
N GLN A 127 -6.59 17.12 0.22
CA GLN A 127 -6.72 17.52 -1.17
C GLN A 127 -5.38 17.89 -1.81
N GLU A 128 -4.53 18.66 -1.11
CA GLU A 128 -3.26 19.15 -1.64
C GLU A 128 -2.21 18.05 -1.81
N PHE A 129 -2.19 17.08 -0.89
CA PHE A 129 -1.18 16.02 -0.85
C PHE A 129 -1.71 14.65 -1.33
N GLU A 130 -2.94 14.59 -1.86
CA GLU A 130 -3.56 13.35 -2.36
C GLU A 130 -3.50 12.18 -1.35
N ILE A 131 -3.81 12.50 -0.09
CA ILE A 131 -3.83 11.54 1.01
C ILE A 131 -5.13 10.74 0.98
N ASN A 132 -5.06 9.46 1.33
CA ASN A 132 -6.20 8.57 1.15
C ASN A 132 -7.13 8.54 2.36
N ASP A 133 -6.62 8.75 3.57
CA ASP A 133 -7.44 8.91 4.76
C ASP A 133 -6.69 9.65 5.87
N PHE A 134 -7.43 10.17 6.84
CA PHE A 134 -6.90 10.80 8.04
C PHE A 134 -7.53 10.20 9.30
N ILE A 135 -6.68 9.62 10.14
CA ILE A 135 -7.05 8.93 11.36
C ILE A 135 -6.61 9.77 12.56
N ARG A 136 -7.58 10.17 13.39
CA ARG A 136 -7.30 10.80 14.68
C ARG A 136 -6.70 9.77 15.63
N LYS A 137 -5.51 10.06 16.21
CA LYS A 137 -4.89 9.15 17.20
C LYS A 137 -5.74 9.11 18.49
N GLU A 138 -6.47 10.18 18.80
CA GLU A 138 -7.31 10.26 19.99
C GLU A 138 -8.47 9.25 19.91
N ASN A 139 -8.44 8.23 20.78
CA ASN A 139 -9.44 7.17 20.89
C ASN A 139 -9.52 6.22 19.68
N LEU A 140 -8.41 6.02 18.95
CA LEU A 140 -8.37 5.05 17.86
C LEU A 140 -8.69 3.63 18.38
N ARG A 141 -9.86 3.08 18.02
CA ARG A 141 -10.20 1.71 18.39
C ARG A 141 -9.57 0.74 17.39
N TYR A 142 -9.30 -0.47 17.86
CA TYR A 142 -8.70 -1.52 17.03
C TYR A 142 -9.52 -1.83 15.78
N GLN A 143 -10.85 -1.75 15.87
CA GLN A 143 -11.73 -1.95 14.71
C GLN A 143 -11.59 -0.84 13.68
N ASP A 144 -11.48 0.42 14.13
CA ASP A 144 -11.37 1.56 13.22
C ASP A 144 -10.07 1.48 12.39
N LEU A 145 -8.96 1.05 13.01
CA LEU A 145 -7.70 0.78 12.29
C LEU A 145 -7.85 -0.34 11.26
N LYS A 146 -8.51 -1.45 11.63
CA LYS A 146 -8.74 -2.58 10.71
C LYS A 146 -9.61 -2.18 9.52
N ASP A 147 -10.65 -1.39 9.76
CA ASP A 147 -11.56 -0.92 8.72
C ASP A 147 -10.82 0.02 7.75
N ALA A 148 -10.04 0.98 8.27
CA ALA A 148 -9.23 1.89 7.46
C ALA A 148 -8.19 1.14 6.63
N VAL A 149 -7.46 0.18 7.22
CA VAL A 149 -6.49 -0.68 6.49
C VAL A 149 -7.21 -1.54 5.44
N THR A 150 -8.39 -2.07 5.73
CA THR A 150 -9.18 -2.84 4.76
C THR A 150 -9.57 -2.00 3.55
N LEU A 151 -10.03 -0.76 3.76
CA LEU A 151 -10.38 0.15 2.69
C LEU A 151 -9.15 0.53 1.84
N ALA A 152 -8.02 0.81 2.50
CA ALA A 152 -6.77 1.11 1.83
C ALA A 152 -6.27 -0.06 0.98
N LEU A 153 -6.19 -1.27 1.54
CA LEU A 153 -5.74 -2.44 0.79
C LEU A 153 -6.66 -2.76 -0.40
N ARG A 154 -7.97 -2.60 -0.22
CA ARG A 154 -8.94 -2.74 -1.33
C ARG A 154 -8.65 -1.74 -2.44
N ALA A 155 -8.49 -0.46 -2.11
CA ALA A 155 -8.18 0.57 -3.09
C ALA A 155 -6.83 0.31 -3.80
N PHE A 156 -5.79 -0.09 -3.06
CA PHE A 156 -4.50 -0.45 -3.65
C PHE A 156 -4.63 -1.60 -4.66
N ARG A 157 -5.30 -2.69 -4.26
CA ARG A 157 -5.55 -3.85 -5.13
C ARG A 157 -6.31 -3.45 -6.39
N ASP A 158 -7.39 -2.68 -6.23
CA ASP A 158 -8.26 -2.31 -7.34
C ASP A 158 -7.51 -1.40 -8.35
N ILE A 159 -6.64 -0.50 -7.87
CA ILE A 159 -5.75 0.33 -8.71
C ILE A 159 -4.74 -0.55 -9.47
N LYS A 160 -4.04 -1.45 -8.76
CA LYS A 160 -3.08 -2.36 -9.39
C LYS A 160 -3.76 -3.19 -10.49
N GLN A 161 -4.94 -3.76 -10.22
CA GLN A 161 -5.70 -4.53 -11.19
C GLN A 161 -6.11 -3.70 -12.42
N ALA A 162 -6.49 -2.43 -12.22
CA ALA A 162 -6.83 -1.55 -13.33
C ALA A 162 -5.62 -1.27 -14.23
N GLN A 163 -4.44 -1.03 -13.66
CA GLN A 163 -3.21 -0.77 -14.41
C GLN A 163 -2.74 -1.99 -15.20
N TYR A 164 -2.79 -3.19 -14.61
CA TYR A 164 -2.46 -4.42 -15.32
C TYR A 164 -3.32 -4.64 -16.57
N LYS A 165 -4.61 -4.31 -16.50
CA LYS A 165 -5.51 -4.39 -17.66
C LYS A 165 -5.11 -3.42 -18.76
N THR A 166 -4.86 -2.16 -18.41
CA THR A 166 -4.46 -1.14 -19.38
C THR A 166 -3.12 -1.45 -20.05
N GLU A 167 -2.14 -1.96 -19.29
CA GLU A 167 -0.85 -2.37 -19.85
C GLU A 167 -0.95 -3.61 -20.75
N GLY A 168 -1.79 -4.57 -20.39
CA GLY A 168 -2.04 -5.76 -21.21
C GLY A 168 -2.70 -5.42 -22.55
N GLU A 169 -3.67 -4.51 -22.55
CA GLU A 169 -4.33 -4.01 -23.77
C GLU A 169 -3.36 -3.24 -24.68
N ASN A 170 -2.49 -2.40 -24.12
CA ASN A 170 -1.50 -1.66 -24.91
C ASN A 170 -0.47 -2.58 -25.59
N ARG A 171 0.03 -3.60 -24.86
CA ARG A 171 0.98 -4.58 -25.44
C ARG A 171 0.35 -5.38 -26.59
N HIS A 172 -0.94 -5.71 -26.49
CA HIS A 172 -1.66 -6.42 -27.55
C HIS A 172 -1.85 -5.56 -28.82
N ASN A 173 -1.97 -4.24 -28.68
CA ASN A 173 -2.11 -3.32 -29.80
C ASN A 173 -0.77 -3.04 -30.50
N ASP A 174 0.34 -2.98 -29.76
CA ASP A 174 1.68 -2.77 -30.32
C ASP A 174 2.16 -3.98 -31.15
N GLU A 175 1.80 -5.21 -30.75
CA GLU A 175 2.16 -6.43 -31.48
C GLU A 175 1.36 -6.61 -32.78
N GLN A 176 0.18 -5.99 -32.90
CA GLN A 176 -0.63 -6.00 -34.12
C GLN A 176 -0.31 -4.84 -35.08
N GLY A 177 0.48 -3.85 -34.65
CA GLY A 177 0.83 -2.66 -35.43
C GLY A 177 2.11 -2.74 -36.28
N CYS A 178 2.88 -3.84 -36.21
CA CYS A 178 4.14 -4.00 -36.95
C CYS A 178 4.02 -4.79 -38.28
N GLY A 179 2.84 -4.80 -38.90
CA GLY A 179 2.59 -5.48 -40.17
C GLY A 179 1.99 -4.57 -41.22
N ASP A 180 2.75 -3.57 -41.69
CA ASP A 180 2.54 -2.89 -42.98
C ASP A 180 3.88 -2.46 -43.59
#